data_AF-A0A2N5YPL5-F1
#
_entry.id   AF-A0A2N5YPL5-F1
#
_cell.length_a   1.000
_cell.length_b   1.000
_cell.length_c   1.000
_cell.angle_alpha   90.00
_cell.angle_beta   90.00
_cell.angle_gamma   90.00
#
_symmetry.space_group_name_H-M   'P 1'
#
loop_
_entity.id
_entity.type
_entity.pdbx_description
1 polymer ?
#
loop_
_entity_poly.entity_id
_entity_poly.type
_entity_poly.pdbx_seq_one_letter_code
_entity_poly.pdbx_strand_id
1 'polypeptide(L)'
;MNLNSLTAISPIDGRYRSKISDLDEFFSEYALIKYRVLVEIEYFIELVNLPLPQLKNFDTSLFGKLKQIYRNFTVEEAQKVKDIEAV
;
A
#
# COMPACT_ATOMS: atom_id res chain seq x y z
N MET A 1 7.86 25.51 3.31
CA MET A 1 6.80 25.84 2.32
C MET A 1 5.95 24.59 2.14
N ASN A 2 4.62 24.72 2.04
CA ASN A 2 3.73 23.59 1.77
C ASN A 2 3.67 23.30 0.27
N LEU A 3 3.58 22.02 -0.10
CA LEU A 3 3.39 21.59 -1.48
C LEU A 3 1.99 22.02 -1.97
N ASN A 4 1.93 22.76 -3.07
CA ASN A 4 0.72 23.11 -3.79
C ASN A 4 1.03 23.28 -5.29
N SER A 5 0.02 23.58 -6.10
CA SER A 5 0.17 23.65 -7.56
C SER A 5 1.14 24.71 -8.07
N LEU A 6 1.38 25.79 -7.29
CA LEU A 6 2.33 26.86 -7.62
C LEU A 6 3.73 26.60 -7.07
N THR A 7 3.88 25.79 -6.02
CA THR A 7 5.17 25.47 -5.38
C THR A 7 5.75 24.12 -5.82
N ALA A 8 4.97 23.29 -6.50
CA ALA A 8 5.43 22.02 -7.07
C ALA A 8 6.53 22.25 -8.11
N ILE A 9 7.66 21.53 -7.96
CA ILE A 9 8.79 21.60 -8.90
C ILE A 9 8.41 20.95 -10.24
N SER A 10 7.75 19.78 -10.17
CA SER A 10 7.26 19.08 -11.35
C SER A 10 5.88 19.60 -11.76
N PRO A 11 5.64 19.89 -13.05
CA PRO A 11 4.33 20.33 -13.51
C PRO A 11 3.27 19.21 -13.44
N ILE A 12 3.68 17.94 -13.39
CA ILE A 12 2.81 16.77 -13.21
C ILE A 12 2.02 16.89 -11.91
N ASP A 13 2.70 17.25 -10.82
CA ASP A 13 2.08 17.42 -9.49
C ASP A 13 1.50 18.83 -9.27
N GLY A 14 1.70 19.75 -10.23
CA GLY A 14 1.21 21.12 -10.19
C GLY A 14 0.26 21.47 -11.33
N ARG A 15 0.79 22.09 -12.40
CA ARG A 15 0.01 22.61 -13.54
C ARG A 15 -0.93 21.57 -14.17
N TYR A 16 -0.52 20.31 -14.22
CA TYR A 16 -1.25 19.23 -14.87
C TYR A 16 -1.93 18.26 -13.89
N ARG A 17 -1.92 18.58 -12.59
CA ARG A 17 -2.45 17.72 -11.54
C ARG A 17 -3.89 17.25 -11.81
N SER A 18 -4.76 18.17 -12.24
CA SER A 18 -6.16 17.87 -12.53
C SER A 18 -6.38 16.96 -13.74
N LYS A 19 -5.35 16.72 -14.57
CA LYS A 19 -5.43 15.83 -15.73
C LYS A 19 -5.04 14.39 -15.41
N ILE A 20 -4.39 14.17 -14.27
CA ILE A 20 -3.73 12.91 -13.95
C ILE A 20 -3.89 12.50 -12.49
N SER A 21 -4.80 13.12 -11.72
CA SER A 21 -5.01 12.80 -10.31
C SER A 21 -5.29 11.32 -10.06
N ASP A 22 -5.94 10.66 -11.02
CA ASP A 22 -6.29 9.24 -10.92
C ASP A 22 -5.03 8.33 -10.96
N LEU A 23 -3.91 8.84 -11.46
CA LEU A 23 -2.64 8.12 -11.52
C LEU A 23 -1.98 7.95 -10.14
N ASP A 24 -2.38 8.76 -9.15
CA ASP A 24 -1.83 8.65 -7.80
C ASP A 24 -2.10 7.32 -7.16
N GLU A 25 -3.22 6.69 -7.50
CA GLU A 25 -3.61 5.39 -6.96
C GLU A 25 -2.69 4.26 -7.46
N PHE A 26 -1.80 4.53 -8.41
CA PHE A 26 -0.91 3.55 -9.04
C PHE A 26 0.58 3.91 -8.97
N PHE A 27 0.93 5.20 -9.09
CA PHE A 27 2.32 5.63 -9.28
C PHE A 27 2.88 6.51 -8.15
N SER A 28 2.07 6.85 -7.15
CA SER A 28 2.56 7.54 -5.96
C SER A 28 3.32 6.60 -5.02
N GLU A 29 4.07 7.15 -4.07
CA GLU A 29 4.68 6.38 -2.99
C GLU A 29 3.61 5.66 -2.13
N TYR A 30 2.47 6.31 -1.90
CA TYR A 30 1.31 5.70 -1.25
C TYR A 30 0.84 4.45 -2.00
N ALA A 31 0.70 4.53 -3.32
CA ALA A 31 0.30 3.40 -4.14
C ALA A 31 1.36 2.29 -4.11
N LEU A 32 2.64 2.64 -4.24
CA LEU A 32 3.73 1.67 -4.15
C LEU A 32 3.67 0.88 -2.83
N ILE A 33 3.50 1.57 -1.70
CA ILE A 33 3.37 0.92 -0.38
C ILE A 33 2.11 0.05 -0.33
N LYS A 34 0.95 0.57 -0.76
CA LYS A 34 -0.32 -0.17 -0.80
C LYS A 34 -0.20 -1.49 -1.58
N TYR A 35 0.43 -1.45 -2.76
CA TYR A 35 0.62 -2.65 -3.59
C TYR A 35 1.65 -3.61 -3.01
N ARG A 36 2.71 -3.12 -2.34
CA ARG A 36 3.65 -3.99 -1.60
C ARG A 36 2.93 -4.75 -0.49
N VAL A 37 2.11 -4.07 0.31
CA VAL A 37 1.30 -4.70 1.37
C VAL A 37 0.35 -5.74 0.80
N LEU A 38 -0.31 -5.45 -0.33
CA LEU A 38 -1.15 -6.43 -1.03
C LEU A 38 -0.36 -7.69 -1.38
N VAL A 39 0.79 -7.54 -2.04
CA VAL A 39 1.62 -8.67 -2.49
C VAL A 39 2.10 -9.51 -1.32
N GLU A 40 2.60 -8.89 -0.24
CA GLU A 40 3.08 -9.62 0.94
C GLU A 40 1.96 -10.42 1.64
N ILE A 41 0.77 -9.84 1.74
CA ILE A 41 -0.39 -10.51 2.34
C ILE A 41 -0.87 -11.67 1.48
N GLU A 42 -1.03 -11.47 0.17
CA GLU A 42 -1.46 -12.54 -0.73
C GLU A 42 -0.40 -13.64 -0.82
N TYR A 43 0.89 -13.30 -0.83
CA TYR A 43 1.99 -14.25 -0.75
C TYR A 43 1.91 -15.10 0.53
N PHE A 44 1.71 -14.48 1.70
CA PHE A 44 1.53 -15.21 2.95
C PHE A 44 0.32 -16.16 2.92
N ILE A 45 -0.81 -15.71 2.38
CA ILE A 45 -2.00 -16.55 2.23
C ILE A 45 -1.71 -17.77 1.35
N GLU A 46 -1.01 -17.58 0.24
CA GLU A 46 -0.59 -18.70 -0.62
C GLU A 46 0.39 -19.65 0.08
N LEU A 47 1.29 -19.13 0.93
CA LEU A 47 2.16 -19.98 1.75
C LEU A 47 1.39 -20.81 2.77
N VAL A 48 0.27 -20.32 3.32
CA VAL A 48 -0.61 -21.09 4.21
C VAL A 48 -1.38 -22.18 3.43
N ASN A 49 -1.82 -21.86 2.21
CA ASN A 49 -2.49 -22.82 1.33
C ASN A 49 -1.53 -23.91 0.83
N LEU A 50 -0.25 -23.56 0.65
CA LEU A 50 0.81 -24.54 0.52
C LEU A 50 0.92 -25.27 1.87
N PRO A 51 0.80 -26.60 1.96
CA PRO A 51 0.74 -27.34 3.23
C PRO A 51 2.10 -27.41 3.94
N LEU A 52 2.74 -26.26 4.16
CA LEU A 52 4.00 -26.09 4.84
C LEU A 52 3.83 -26.52 6.31
N PRO A 53 4.72 -27.39 6.84
CA PRO A 53 4.60 -27.88 8.21
C PRO A 53 4.46 -26.77 9.26
N GLN A 54 5.13 -25.63 9.07
CA GLN A 54 5.13 -24.48 9.97
C GLN A 54 3.80 -23.71 9.98
N LEU A 55 3.02 -23.78 8.88
CA LEU A 55 1.78 -23.03 8.70
C LEU A 55 0.53 -23.92 8.75
N LYS A 56 0.69 -25.23 8.93
CA LYS A 56 -0.39 -26.22 8.91
C LYS A 56 -1.56 -25.93 9.85
N ASN A 57 -1.29 -25.24 10.97
CA ASN A 57 -2.29 -24.94 12.01
C ASN A 57 -2.77 -23.48 11.97
N PHE A 58 -2.47 -22.74 10.90
CA PHE A 58 -2.94 -21.37 10.76
C PHE A 58 -4.47 -21.34 10.61
N ASP A 59 -5.13 -20.40 11.31
CA ASP A 59 -6.58 -20.21 11.23
C ASP A 59 -6.97 -19.49 9.93
N THR A 60 -7.42 -20.25 8.94
CA THR A 60 -7.82 -19.74 7.62
C THR A 60 -9.05 -18.83 7.66
N SER A 61 -9.82 -18.81 8.76
CA SER A 61 -10.91 -17.84 8.95
C SER A 61 -10.39 -16.39 9.00
N LEU A 62 -9.10 -16.20 9.32
CA LEU A 62 -8.46 -14.89 9.36
C LEU A 62 -8.12 -14.32 7.98
N PHE A 63 -8.20 -15.10 6.90
CA PHE A 63 -7.88 -14.62 5.55
C PHE A 63 -8.71 -13.38 5.16
N GLY A 64 -9.99 -13.34 5.54
CA GLY A 64 -10.83 -12.18 5.32
C GLY A 64 -10.29 -10.92 6.01
N LYS A 65 -9.84 -11.04 7.26
CA LYS A 65 -9.25 -9.94 8.03
C LYS A 65 -7.91 -9.49 7.44
N LEU A 66 -7.06 -10.42 7.00
CA LEU A 66 -5.80 -10.09 6.33
C LEU A 66 -6.04 -9.31 5.03
N LYS A 67 -6.94 -9.79 4.17
CA LYS A 67 -7.27 -9.09 2.92
C LYS A 67 -7.90 -7.71 3.15
N GLN A 68 -8.57 -7.49 4.28
CA GLN A 68 -9.10 -6.17 4.64
C GLN A 68 -8.00 -5.12 4.84
N ILE A 69 -6.78 -5.51 5.23
CA ILE A 69 -5.65 -4.59 5.44
C ILE A 69 -5.33 -3.82 4.15
N TYR A 70 -5.15 -4.51 3.02
CA TYR A 70 -4.84 -3.83 1.76
C TYR A 70 -6.10 -3.24 1.08
N ARG A 71 -7.30 -3.78 1.35
CA ARG A 71 -8.56 -3.27 0.78
C ARG A 71 -8.99 -1.93 1.38
N ASN A 72 -8.75 -1.74 2.67
CA ASN A 72 -9.07 -0.53 3.43
C ASN A 72 -7.81 0.29 3.73
N PHE A 73 -6.76 0.13 2.93
CA PHE A 73 -5.48 0.81 3.13
C PHE A 73 -5.66 2.33 3.01
N THR A 74 -5.06 3.08 3.93
CA THR A 74 -5.20 4.54 4.01
C THR A 74 -3.84 5.24 4.02
N VAL A 75 -3.84 6.57 3.84
CA VAL A 75 -2.61 7.38 3.86
C VAL A 75 -1.92 7.31 5.23
N GLU A 76 -2.69 7.21 6.32
CA GLU A 76 -2.17 7.04 7.67
C GLU A 76 -1.41 5.71 7.83
N GLU A 77 -1.91 4.62 7.22
CA GLU A 77 -1.18 3.34 7.21
C GLU A 77 0.10 3.42 6.38
N ALA A 78 0.09 4.12 5.25
CA ALA A 78 1.32 4.38 4.49
C ALA A 78 2.34 5.19 5.31
N GLN A 79 1.89 6.18 6.07
CA GLN A 79 2.76 6.96 6.95
C GLN A 79 3.40 6.08 8.03
N LYS A 80 2.66 5.13 8.63
CA LYS A 80 3.25 4.17 9.58
C LYS A 80 4.38 3.36 8.96
N VAL A 81 4.24 2.94 7.70
CA VAL A 81 5.31 2.24 6.97
C VAL A 81 6.53 3.16 6.82
N LYS A 82 6.34 4.42 6.43
CA LYS A 82 7.42 5.42 6.34
C LYS A 82 8.12 5.65 7.68
N ASP A 83 7.36 5.67 8.78
CA ASP A 83 7.92 5.87 10.12
C ASP A 83 8.81 4.69 10.54
N ILE A 84 8.49 3.46 10.10
CA ILE A 84 9.33 2.27 10.31
C ILE A 84 10.59 2.29 9.42
N GLU A 85 10.49 2.78 8.18
CA GLU A 85 11.63 2.93 7.25
C GLU A 85 12.65 3.99 7.71
N ALA A 86 12.23 4.94 8.55
CA ALA A 86 13.08 6.05 9.01
C ALA A 86 14.12 5.65 10.09
N VAL A 87 14.18 4.36 10.45
CA VAL A 87 15.12 3.77 11.41
C VAL A 87 16.45 3.40 10.74
#